data_AF-A0A7C5E8G5-F1
#
_entry.id   AF-A0A7C5E8G5-F1
#
_cell.length_a   1.000
_cell.length_b   1.000
_cell.length_c   1.000
_cell.angle_alpha   90.00
_cell.angle_beta   90.00
_cell.angle_gamma   90.00
#
_symmetry.space_group_name_H-M   'P 1'
#
loop_
_entity.id
_entity.type
_entity.pdbx_description
1 polymer ?
#
loop_
_entity_poly.entity_id
_entity_poly.type
_entity_poly.pdbx_seq_one_letter_code
_entity_poly.pdbx_strand_id
1 'polypeptide(L)'
;MKRCWVPDLSGHAARQSLVVVAQILPIVVLGMCLVGCAPRSSSSPQAKNIPSPLPAGQVTPEASLSPTPSPIATPTPTATATATLSPTPSFTVTPSPAPTAVILRGTVTVARLSCRYGPGAMYLYLYALRAGAVQEVIGRTDTGNWVLTRAKGSQTVCWVNARYLTLNGDVMMLEVVYPDKYQLPVSPYYAPPYHVRATRAGDTVTITWDAQPLRAGDEEDPQSPRFVVETWVCRDGRILFTPLAAYYPVVSVIDEPGCAEPSHGRVFLAEKHGYAGPAEIPWP
;
A
#
# COMPACT_ATOMS: atom_id res chain seq x y z
N MET A 1 6.21 57.68 21.88
CA MET A 1 7.12 57.32 23.00
C MET A 1 7.66 55.93 22.74
N LYS A 2 8.88 55.84 22.20
CA LYS A 2 9.57 54.58 21.89
C LYS A 2 10.47 54.25 23.09
N ARG A 3 10.34 53.05 23.69
CA ARG A 3 11.32 52.53 24.64
C ARG A 3 12.09 51.40 23.97
N CYS A 4 13.40 51.60 23.86
CA CYS A 4 14.37 50.60 23.42
C CYS A 4 14.54 49.55 24.51
N TRP A 5 14.58 48.28 24.12
CA TRP A 5 14.97 47.18 24.98
C TRP A 5 16.37 46.71 24.57
N VAL A 6 17.29 46.72 25.52
CA VAL A 6 18.68 46.26 25.38
C VAL A 6 18.75 44.81 25.88
N PRO A 7 19.37 43.86 25.17
CA PRO A 7 19.64 42.55 25.73
C PRO A 7 20.94 42.58 26.55
N ASP A 8 20.82 42.09 27.79
CA ASP A 8 21.90 41.87 28.74
C ASP A 8 22.68 40.59 28.37
N LEU A 9 24.00 40.73 28.17
CA LEU A 9 24.93 39.64 27.87
C LEU A 9 25.62 39.23 29.18
N SER A 10 25.01 38.31 29.92
CA SER A 10 25.65 37.65 31.06
C SER A 10 25.81 36.15 30.80
N GLY A 11 27.06 35.76 30.55
CA GLY A 11 27.49 34.40 30.26
C GLY A 11 27.23 33.44 31.42
N HIS A 12 26.81 32.23 31.08
CA HIS A 12 26.91 31.07 31.96
C HIS A 12 27.85 30.06 31.32
N ALA A 13 28.94 29.79 32.03
CA ALA A 13 29.98 28.85 31.69
C ALA A 13 29.41 27.43 31.56
N ALA A 14 29.56 26.85 30.37
CA ALA A 14 29.33 25.43 30.15
C ALA A 14 30.50 24.64 30.77
N ARG A 15 30.21 23.89 31.84
CA ARG A 15 31.12 22.85 32.37
C ARG A 15 31.22 21.74 31.33
N GLN A 16 32.35 21.72 30.61
CA GLN A 16 32.74 20.61 29.75
C GLN A 16 33.27 19.47 30.64
N SER A 17 32.55 18.36 30.69
CA SER A 17 33.05 17.10 31.23
C SER A 17 34.10 16.55 30.27
N LEU A 18 35.36 16.47 30.72
CA LEU A 18 36.42 15.74 30.04
C LEU A 18 36.02 14.27 29.88
N VAL A 19 35.74 13.85 28.65
CA VAL A 19 35.83 12.44 28.26
C VAL A 19 37.22 12.27 27.64
N VAL A 20 38.04 11.46 28.31
CA VAL A 20 39.39 11.09 27.88
C VAL A 20 39.31 10.37 26.53
N VAL A 21 39.83 11.01 25.50
CA VAL A 21 40.05 10.43 24.17
C VAL A 21 41.25 9.50 24.26
N ALA A 22 41.02 8.20 24.34
CA ALA A 22 42.06 7.20 24.10
C ALA A 22 42.26 7.07 22.58
N GLN A 23 43.27 7.76 22.06
CA GLN A 23 43.74 7.61 20.69
C GLN A 23 44.44 6.25 20.54
N ILE A 24 43.94 5.40 19.65
CA ILE A 24 44.65 4.23 19.15
C ILE A 24 44.58 4.26 17.62
N LEU A 25 45.72 4.54 16.98
CA LEU A 25 46.09 4.14 15.62
C LEU A 25 47.60 4.47 15.45
N PRO A 26 48.38 3.86 14.53
CA PRO A 26 48.08 2.72 13.65
C PRO A 26 49.16 1.61 13.66
N ILE A 27 48.81 0.39 13.23
CA ILE A 27 49.80 -0.56 12.69
C ILE A 27 49.41 -0.86 11.25
N VAL A 28 50.17 -0.24 10.36
CA VAL A 28 50.21 -0.50 8.93
C VAL A 28 50.97 -1.81 8.72
N VAL A 29 50.30 -2.86 8.24
CA VAL A 29 50.96 -4.03 7.65
C VAL A 29 50.61 -4.05 6.17
N LEU A 30 51.57 -3.61 5.37
CA LEU A 30 51.60 -3.65 3.92
C LEU A 30 51.99 -5.08 3.49
N GLY A 31 51.00 -5.88 3.08
CA GLY A 31 51.21 -7.21 2.50
C GLY A 31 50.96 -7.21 1.00
N MET A 32 52.02 -7.02 0.21
CA MET A 32 52.06 -7.28 -1.23
C MET A 32 51.94 -8.79 -1.49
N CYS A 33 50.97 -9.19 -2.32
CA CYS A 33 51.01 -10.45 -3.07
C CYS A 33 50.57 -10.17 -4.51
N LEU A 34 51.57 -10.09 -5.39
CA LEU A 34 51.43 -10.10 -6.85
C LEU A 34 51.26 -11.55 -7.30
N VAL A 35 50.13 -11.91 -7.89
CA VAL A 35 50.07 -12.96 -8.93
C VAL A 35 48.93 -12.59 -9.89
N GLY A 36 49.27 -12.26 -11.13
CA GLY A 36 48.33 -12.16 -12.23
C GLY A 36 48.21 -13.48 -12.99
N CYS A 37 47.14 -13.65 -13.76
CA CYS A 37 47.25 -14.06 -15.16
C CYS A 37 45.90 -13.95 -15.91
N ALA A 38 45.94 -13.15 -16.97
CA ALA A 38 45.25 -13.21 -18.26
C ALA A 38 43.71 -13.26 -18.39
N PRO A 39 43.15 -12.44 -19.31
CA PRO A 39 41.77 -12.54 -19.80
C PRO A 39 41.67 -13.61 -20.89
N ARG A 40 40.58 -14.39 -20.91
CA ARG A 40 40.20 -15.17 -22.09
C ARG A 40 39.19 -14.39 -22.92
N SER A 41 39.67 -13.90 -24.05
CA SER A 41 38.89 -13.61 -25.26
C SER A 41 38.77 -14.89 -26.09
N SER A 42 37.54 -15.22 -26.52
CA SER A 42 37.26 -16.15 -27.63
C SER A 42 35.83 -15.88 -28.09
N SER A 43 35.65 -15.04 -29.11
CA SER A 43 35.52 -15.39 -30.53
C SER A 43 34.10 -15.83 -30.91
N SER A 44 33.45 -14.91 -31.62
CA SER A 44 32.30 -15.09 -32.53
C SER A 44 32.43 -16.31 -33.43
N PRO A 45 31.29 -16.87 -33.87
CA PRO A 45 31.13 -17.04 -35.31
C PRO A 45 29.78 -16.48 -35.81
N GLN A 46 29.93 -15.46 -36.66
CA GLN A 46 29.44 -15.38 -38.04
C GLN A 46 28.02 -15.88 -38.37
N ALA A 47 27.23 -14.94 -38.87
CA ALA A 47 25.98 -15.12 -39.56
C ALA A 47 26.05 -16.12 -40.73
N LYS A 48 24.99 -16.90 -40.91
CA LYS A 48 24.72 -17.65 -42.13
C LYS A 48 23.38 -17.19 -42.71
N ASN A 49 23.47 -16.34 -43.73
CA ASN A 49 22.38 -16.06 -44.67
C ASN A 49 22.17 -17.29 -45.57
N ILE A 50 20.92 -17.76 -45.68
CA ILE A 50 20.42 -18.49 -46.85
C ILE A 50 18.98 -18.00 -47.13
N PRO A 51 18.61 -17.75 -48.40
CA PRO A 51 17.32 -17.16 -48.77
C PRO A 51 16.24 -18.17 -49.20
N SER A 52 14.99 -17.65 -49.26
CA SER A 52 13.92 -18.00 -50.22
C SER A 52 13.03 -19.23 -49.93
N PRO A 53 11.83 -19.38 -50.55
CA PRO A 53 10.77 -18.41 -50.84
C PRO A 53 9.39 -18.83 -50.29
N LEU A 54 8.44 -17.90 -50.39
CA LEU A 54 6.97 -18.09 -50.33
C LEU A 54 6.49 -19.14 -51.35
N PRO A 55 5.38 -19.83 -51.09
CA PRO A 55 4.19 -19.48 -51.88
C PRO A 55 2.88 -19.42 -51.10
N ALA A 56 2.03 -18.54 -51.59
CA ALA A 56 0.64 -18.36 -51.23
C ALA A 56 -0.22 -19.61 -51.56
N GLY A 57 -1.23 -19.86 -50.74
CA GLY A 57 -2.24 -20.88 -50.95
C GLY A 57 -3.51 -20.55 -50.17
N GLN A 58 -4.33 -19.70 -50.78
CA GLN A 58 -5.69 -19.33 -50.41
C GLN A 58 -6.66 -20.46 -50.79
N VAL A 59 -7.50 -20.95 -49.88
CA VAL A 59 -8.98 -21.09 -50.04
C VAL A 59 -9.65 -21.64 -48.77
N THR A 60 -10.73 -20.96 -48.37
CA THR A 60 -11.79 -21.32 -47.41
C THR A 60 -12.96 -22.00 -48.17
N PRO A 61 -14.12 -22.27 -47.54
CA PRO A 61 -14.53 -23.39 -46.67
C PRO A 61 -15.39 -24.44 -47.42
N GLU A 62 -15.60 -25.63 -46.85
CA GLU A 62 -16.74 -26.47 -47.24
C GLU A 62 -17.37 -27.15 -46.01
N ALA A 63 -18.59 -26.71 -45.70
CA ALA A 63 -19.47 -27.30 -44.70
C ALA A 63 -20.15 -28.53 -45.33
N SER A 64 -19.95 -29.70 -44.72
CA SER A 64 -20.67 -30.92 -45.09
C SER A 64 -21.81 -31.17 -44.09
N LEU A 65 -23.04 -31.07 -44.57
CA LEU A 65 -24.26 -31.35 -43.84
C LEU A 65 -24.47 -32.87 -43.75
N SER A 66 -24.54 -33.39 -42.53
CA SER A 66 -24.88 -34.78 -42.25
C SER A 66 -26.39 -34.92 -42.01
N PRO A 67 -27.09 -35.91 -42.61
CA PRO A 67 -28.50 -36.15 -42.33
C PRO A 67 -28.70 -36.97 -41.04
N THR A 68 -29.37 -36.33 -40.09
CA THR A 68 -29.85 -36.88 -38.82
C THR A 68 -30.88 -37.99 -39.03
N PRO A 69 -30.73 -39.19 -38.42
CA PRO A 69 -31.81 -40.17 -38.36
C PRO A 69 -32.88 -39.76 -37.33
N SER A 70 -34.13 -39.89 -37.76
CA SER A 70 -35.37 -39.62 -37.05
C SER A 70 -35.56 -40.53 -35.81
N PRO A 71 -35.90 -39.99 -34.62
CA PRO A 71 -36.31 -40.82 -33.49
C PRO A 71 -37.78 -41.25 -33.58
N ILE A 72 -38.00 -42.52 -33.27
CA ILE A 72 -39.27 -43.23 -33.10
C ILE A 72 -40.19 -42.53 -32.08
N ALA A 73 -41.48 -42.42 -32.42
CA ALA A 73 -42.53 -41.97 -31.52
C ALA A 73 -42.65 -42.93 -30.31
N THR A 74 -42.39 -42.41 -29.13
CA THR A 74 -42.56 -43.06 -27.83
C THR A 74 -43.96 -42.69 -27.29
N PRO A 75 -44.71 -43.59 -26.63
CA PRO A 75 -46.07 -43.30 -26.18
C PRO A 75 -46.08 -42.22 -25.10
N THR A 76 -47.00 -41.28 -25.27
CA THR A 76 -47.29 -40.16 -24.39
C THR A 76 -47.74 -40.62 -22.99
N PRO A 77 -47.07 -40.21 -21.89
CA PRO A 77 -47.62 -40.39 -20.56
C PRO A 77 -48.76 -39.40 -20.30
N THR A 78 -49.83 -39.92 -19.73
CA THR A 78 -51.04 -39.23 -19.28
C THR A 78 -50.73 -38.02 -18.40
N ALA A 79 -51.36 -36.87 -18.68
CA ALA A 79 -51.27 -35.66 -17.88
C ALA A 79 -51.75 -35.92 -16.45
N THR A 80 -50.83 -35.84 -15.50
CA THR A 80 -51.12 -35.85 -14.07
C THR A 80 -51.42 -34.40 -13.65
N ALA A 81 -52.47 -34.21 -12.85
CA ALA A 81 -52.92 -32.90 -12.39
C ALA A 81 -51.79 -32.13 -11.69
N THR A 82 -51.44 -30.96 -12.24
CA THR A 82 -50.44 -30.05 -11.68
C THR A 82 -50.96 -29.49 -10.36
N ALA A 83 -50.25 -29.76 -9.26
CA ALA A 83 -50.51 -29.14 -7.98
C ALA A 83 -50.23 -27.63 -8.07
N THR A 84 -51.24 -26.82 -7.74
CA THR A 84 -51.14 -25.37 -7.62
C THR A 84 -50.19 -25.02 -6.49
N LEU A 85 -49.03 -24.44 -6.81
CA LEU A 85 -48.08 -23.96 -5.81
C LEU A 85 -48.68 -22.73 -5.09
N SER A 86 -48.80 -22.86 -3.77
CA SER A 86 -49.16 -21.78 -2.84
C SER A 86 -48.11 -20.66 -2.89
N PRO A 87 -48.49 -19.37 -2.77
CA PRO A 87 -47.53 -18.26 -2.81
C PRO A 87 -46.51 -18.39 -1.68
N THR A 88 -45.23 -18.46 -2.05
CA THR A 88 -44.09 -18.43 -1.14
C THR A 88 -44.11 -17.11 -0.36
N PRO A 89 -44.00 -17.11 0.98
CA PRO A 89 -43.91 -15.88 1.74
C PRO A 89 -42.66 -15.10 1.32
N SER A 90 -42.86 -13.87 0.84
CA SER A 90 -41.78 -12.93 0.54
C SER A 90 -41.23 -12.37 1.85
N PHE A 91 -39.98 -12.70 2.16
CA PHE A 91 -39.28 -12.12 3.30
C PHE A 91 -39.04 -10.63 3.03
N THR A 92 -39.83 -9.78 3.68
CA THR A 92 -39.58 -8.34 3.72
C THR A 92 -38.37 -8.11 4.63
N VAL A 93 -37.20 -7.85 4.05
CA VAL A 93 -36.00 -7.51 4.82
C VAL A 93 -36.27 -6.17 5.51
N THR A 94 -36.54 -6.22 6.81
CA THR A 94 -36.66 -5.02 7.64
C THR A 94 -35.28 -4.36 7.70
N PRO A 95 -35.14 -3.05 7.42
CA PRO A 95 -33.84 -2.38 7.53
C PRO A 95 -33.38 -2.46 8.99
N SER A 96 -32.28 -3.19 9.21
CA SER A 96 -31.60 -3.20 10.50
C SER A 96 -31.16 -1.77 10.85
N PRO A 97 -31.31 -1.31 12.10
CA PRO A 97 -30.77 -0.01 12.50
C PRO A 97 -29.27 0.03 12.19
N ALA A 98 -28.82 1.09 11.53
CA ALA A 98 -27.41 1.30 11.26
C ALA A 98 -26.65 1.36 12.61
N PRO A 99 -25.47 0.71 12.72
CA PRO A 99 -24.70 0.73 13.96
C PRO A 99 -24.41 2.19 14.35
N THR A 100 -24.67 2.53 15.61
CA THR A 100 -24.34 3.86 16.14
C THR A 100 -22.83 4.01 16.14
N ALA A 101 -22.29 5.03 15.46
CA ALA A 101 -20.86 5.28 15.39
C ALA A 101 -20.29 5.51 16.79
N VAL A 102 -19.38 4.62 17.21
CA VAL A 102 -18.65 4.75 18.48
C VAL A 102 -17.57 5.80 18.33
N ILE A 103 -17.51 6.75 19.26
CA ILE A 103 -16.44 7.76 19.34
C ILE A 103 -15.72 7.59 20.67
N LEU A 104 -14.42 7.35 20.63
CA LEU A 104 -13.58 7.28 21.82
C LEU A 104 -12.86 8.61 22.06
N ARG A 105 -12.45 8.86 23.31
CA ARG A 105 -11.54 9.97 23.64
C ARG A 105 -10.13 9.43 23.76
N GLY A 106 -9.18 10.02 23.03
CA GLY A 106 -7.76 9.69 23.10
C GLY A 106 -6.94 10.89 23.57
N THR A 107 -5.93 10.66 24.42
CA THR A 107 -4.99 11.70 24.85
C THR A 107 -3.58 11.38 24.37
N VAL A 108 -2.91 12.34 23.74
CA VAL A 108 -1.54 12.17 23.22
C VAL A 108 -0.53 12.05 24.35
N THR A 109 0.30 11.00 24.32
CA THR A 109 1.27 10.66 25.38
C THR A 109 2.71 11.09 25.08
N VAL A 110 3.02 11.43 23.83
CA VAL A 110 4.36 11.80 23.37
C VAL A 110 4.47 13.30 23.08
N ALA A 111 5.68 13.86 23.17
CA ALA A 111 5.92 15.30 22.99
C ALA A 111 5.37 15.84 21.67
N ARG A 112 5.56 15.10 20.57
CA ARG A 112 5.00 15.38 19.24
C ARG A 112 4.55 14.08 18.59
N LEU A 113 3.29 14.04 18.16
CA LEU A 113 2.70 12.92 17.42
C LEU A 113 2.35 13.38 16.01
N SER A 114 2.93 12.73 15.00
CA SER A 114 2.60 12.99 13.60
C SER A 114 1.18 12.56 13.29
N CYS A 115 0.41 13.50 12.76
CA CYS A 115 -0.92 13.31 12.21
C CYS A 115 -0.78 13.34 10.68
N ARG A 116 -1.23 12.26 10.02
CA ARG A 116 -0.93 11.93 8.62
C ARG A 116 -2.20 11.74 7.81
N TYR A 117 -2.08 11.83 6.49
CA TYR A 117 -3.20 11.63 5.57
C TYR A 117 -3.61 10.15 5.41
N GLY A 118 -2.80 9.19 5.83
CA GLY A 118 -3.16 7.77 5.77
C GLY A 118 -2.60 6.96 6.94
N PRO A 119 -3.07 5.71 7.12
CA PRO A 119 -2.78 4.87 8.28
C PRO A 119 -1.39 4.24 8.23
N GLY A 120 -0.34 5.05 8.32
CA GLY A 120 1.03 4.57 8.24
C GLY A 120 2.06 5.69 8.34
N ALA A 121 3.31 5.35 8.68
CA ALA A 121 4.39 6.33 8.80
C ALA A 121 4.86 6.88 7.43
N MET A 122 4.56 6.16 6.35
CA MET A 122 4.93 6.49 4.97
C MET A 122 3.99 7.51 4.30
N TYR A 123 2.81 7.75 4.86
CA TYR A 123 1.87 8.71 4.30
C TYR A 123 2.31 10.14 4.63
N LEU A 124 2.05 11.06 3.70
CA LEU A 124 2.22 12.50 3.84
C LEU A 124 1.77 13.00 5.23
N TYR A 125 2.62 13.80 5.84
CA TYR A 125 2.39 14.51 7.08
C TYR A 125 1.40 15.66 6.85
N LEU A 126 0.46 15.81 7.79
CA LEU A 126 -0.50 16.91 7.78
C LEU A 126 -0.12 17.95 8.84
N TYR A 127 -0.03 17.55 10.11
CA TYR A 127 0.48 18.39 11.21
C TYR A 127 0.92 17.52 12.40
N ALA A 128 1.39 18.14 13.49
CA ALA A 128 1.78 17.47 14.71
C ALA A 128 0.84 17.83 15.86
N LEU A 129 0.40 16.82 16.59
CA LEU A 129 -0.27 16.98 17.88
C LEU A 129 0.79 17.05 19.00
N ARG A 130 0.51 17.84 20.04
CA ARG A 130 1.37 17.95 21.24
C ARG A 130 0.89 17.01 22.34
N ALA A 131 1.79 16.64 23.25
CA ALA A 131 1.45 15.93 24.47
C ALA A 131 0.26 16.58 25.20
N GLY A 132 -0.66 15.74 25.71
CA GLY A 132 -1.88 16.20 26.39
C GLY A 132 -3.00 16.65 25.46
N ALA A 133 -2.78 16.76 24.14
CA ALA A 133 -3.87 17.03 23.21
C ALA A 133 -4.91 15.91 23.27
N VAL A 134 -6.19 16.30 23.45
CA VAL A 134 -7.31 15.38 23.48
C VAL A 134 -7.96 15.33 22.11
N GLN A 135 -8.18 14.14 21.57
CA GLN A 135 -8.79 13.90 20.27
C GLN A 135 -10.04 13.05 20.41
N GLU A 136 -11.01 13.28 19.51
CA GLU A 136 -12.05 12.31 19.19
C GLU A 136 -11.44 11.27 18.25
N VAL A 137 -11.58 10.00 18.60
CA VAL A 137 -11.15 8.86 17.80
C VAL A 137 -12.40 8.24 17.20
N ILE A 138 -12.49 8.25 15.87
CA ILE A 138 -13.74 8.06 15.14
C ILE A 138 -13.70 6.87 14.17
N GLY A 139 -12.54 6.23 14.03
CA GLY A 139 -12.37 5.09 13.15
C GLY A 139 -10.98 4.49 13.30
N ARG A 140 -10.76 3.35 12.67
CA ARG A 140 -9.50 2.60 12.72
C ARG A 140 -9.22 1.81 11.43
N THR A 141 -8.03 1.24 11.37
CA THR A 141 -7.73 0.10 10.49
C THR A 141 -8.26 -1.22 11.07
N ASP A 142 -8.28 -2.26 10.24
CA ASP A 142 -8.59 -3.66 10.58
C ASP A 142 -7.94 -4.16 11.89
N THR A 143 -6.66 -3.84 12.09
CA THR A 143 -5.82 -4.22 13.23
C THR A 143 -5.90 -3.26 14.42
N GLY A 144 -6.47 -2.06 14.25
CA GLY A 144 -6.54 -1.04 15.31
C GLY A 144 -5.21 -0.33 15.60
N ASN A 145 -4.12 -0.66 14.90
CA ASN A 145 -2.81 -0.02 15.09
C ASN A 145 -2.78 1.46 14.69
N TRP A 146 -3.64 1.84 13.74
CA TRP A 146 -3.83 3.21 13.30
C TRP A 146 -5.28 3.61 13.49
N VAL A 147 -5.46 4.84 13.97
CA VAL A 147 -6.78 5.40 14.24
C VAL A 147 -6.97 6.74 13.54
N LEU A 148 -8.19 6.96 13.06
CA LEU A 148 -8.63 8.22 12.49
C LEU A 148 -9.12 9.13 13.61
N THR A 149 -8.54 10.31 13.71
CA THR A 149 -8.75 11.25 14.81
C THR A 149 -9.08 12.65 14.32
N ARG A 150 -9.72 13.43 15.19
CA ARG A 150 -9.94 14.87 14.99
C ARG A 150 -9.99 15.59 16.34
N ALA A 151 -9.70 16.89 16.31
CA ALA A 151 -10.05 17.75 17.43
C ALA A 151 -11.59 17.85 17.57
N LYS A 152 -12.08 17.97 18.80
CA LYS A 152 -13.52 18.11 19.07
C LYS A 152 -14.10 19.30 18.28
N GLY A 153 -15.13 19.05 17.48
CA GLY A 153 -15.79 20.06 16.65
C GLY A 153 -15.05 20.44 15.36
N SER A 154 -13.89 19.84 15.08
CA SER A 154 -13.19 20.00 13.80
C SER A 154 -13.75 19.03 12.76
N GLN A 155 -13.70 19.42 11.49
CA GLN A 155 -13.93 18.51 10.36
C GLN A 155 -12.63 17.91 9.82
N THR A 156 -11.48 18.51 10.16
CA THR A 156 -10.18 18.00 9.75
C THR A 156 -9.84 16.74 10.53
N VAL A 157 -9.75 15.63 9.79
CA VAL A 157 -9.39 14.31 10.32
C VAL A 157 -7.97 13.94 9.89
N CYS A 158 -7.32 13.09 10.66
CA CYS A 158 -6.06 12.48 10.26
C CYS A 158 -5.75 11.20 11.03
N TRP A 159 -4.81 10.45 10.49
CA TRP A 159 -4.35 9.19 11.03
C TRP A 159 -3.20 9.39 12.01
N VAL A 160 -3.29 8.72 13.15
CA VAL A 160 -2.20 8.62 14.14
C VAL A 160 -2.04 7.17 14.57
N ASN A 161 -0.84 6.81 15.02
CA ASN A 161 -0.60 5.48 15.57
C ASN A 161 -1.22 5.38 16.98
N ALA A 162 -2.08 4.38 17.19
CA ALA A 162 -2.86 4.22 18.41
C ALA A 162 -1.97 4.03 19.66
N ARG A 163 -0.76 3.48 19.51
CA ARG A 163 0.18 3.24 20.62
C ARG A 163 0.63 4.51 21.34
N TYR A 164 0.45 5.67 20.71
CA TYR A 164 0.82 6.97 21.28
C TYR A 164 -0.37 7.70 21.90
N LEU A 165 -1.54 7.05 21.98
CA LEU A 165 -2.73 7.57 22.64
C LEU A 165 -3.04 6.75 23.89
N THR A 166 -3.42 7.43 24.96
CA THR A 166 -4.22 6.82 26.03
C THR A 166 -5.69 6.90 25.61
N LEU A 167 -6.27 5.77 25.20
CA LEU A 167 -7.67 5.68 24.78
C LEU A 167 -8.59 5.38 25.98
N ASN A 168 -9.72 6.09 26.05
CA ASN A 168 -10.81 5.76 26.96
C ASN A 168 -11.81 4.84 26.26
N GLY A 169 -11.51 3.54 26.28
CA GLY A 169 -12.30 2.48 25.64
C GLY A 169 -11.43 1.55 24.79
N ASP A 170 -12.04 0.45 24.34
CA ASP A 170 -11.39 -0.50 23.45
C ASP A 170 -11.41 0.00 22.01
N VAL A 171 -10.21 0.11 21.40
CA VAL A 171 -10.02 0.51 20.01
C VAL A 171 -10.82 -0.36 19.05
N MET A 172 -11.04 -1.65 19.37
CA MET A 172 -11.71 -2.58 18.47
C MET A 172 -13.21 -2.31 18.31
N MET A 173 -13.81 -1.51 19.22
CA MET A 173 -15.19 -1.02 19.09
C MET A 173 -15.35 0.09 18.05
N LEU A 174 -14.25 0.71 17.61
CA LEU A 174 -14.29 1.70 16.53
C LEU A 174 -14.56 1.00 15.20
N GLU A 175 -15.23 1.73 14.31
CA GLU A 175 -15.49 1.31 12.94
C GLU A 175 -14.18 1.17 12.15
N VAL A 176 -14.08 0.11 11.34
CA VAL A 176 -13.02 0.00 10.32
C VAL A 176 -13.40 0.93 9.17
N VAL A 177 -12.63 2.00 9.01
CA VAL A 177 -12.90 3.06 8.01
C VAL A 177 -11.92 3.04 6.84
N TYR A 178 -10.78 2.34 6.99
CA TYR A 178 -9.79 2.20 5.93
C TYR A 178 -9.78 0.77 5.39
N PRO A 179 -9.69 0.57 4.06
CA PRO A 179 -9.57 1.58 2.99
C PRO A 179 -10.90 2.14 2.47
N ASP A 180 -12.05 1.54 2.79
CA ASP A 180 -13.27 1.72 2.00
C ASP A 180 -14.05 3.03 2.27
N LYS A 181 -13.87 3.62 3.46
CA LYS A 181 -14.63 4.81 3.92
C LYS A 181 -13.79 6.06 4.04
N TYR A 182 -12.50 5.98 3.69
CA TYR A 182 -11.56 7.08 3.75
C TYR A 182 -10.79 7.17 2.44
N GLN A 183 -10.74 8.35 1.85
CA GLN A 183 -10.02 8.60 0.61
C GLN A 183 -8.79 9.46 0.90
N LEU A 184 -7.64 9.02 0.38
CA LEU A 184 -6.42 9.83 0.40
C LEU A 184 -6.63 11.10 -0.45
N PRO A 185 -6.01 12.25 -0.11
CA PRO A 185 -6.03 13.43 -0.96
C PRO A 185 -5.44 13.12 -2.34
N VAL A 186 -6.19 13.42 -3.39
CA VAL A 186 -5.76 13.15 -4.76
C VAL A 186 -4.84 14.25 -5.26
N SER A 187 -3.72 13.87 -5.86
CA SER A 187 -2.87 14.79 -6.61
C SER A 187 -3.45 15.04 -8.00
N PRO A 188 -3.76 16.29 -8.39
CA PRO A 188 -4.17 16.59 -9.76
C PRO A 188 -2.99 16.78 -10.72
N TYR A 189 -1.74 16.70 -10.22
CA TYR A 189 -0.55 17.15 -10.95
C TYR A 189 0.22 16.04 -11.66
N TYR A 190 0.06 14.80 -11.21
CA TYR A 190 0.83 13.65 -11.70
C TYR A 190 -0.10 12.50 -12.07
N ALA A 191 0.35 11.66 -13.00
CA ALA A 191 -0.34 10.42 -13.33
C ALA A 191 -0.03 9.31 -12.31
N PRO A 192 -0.93 8.33 -12.14
CA PRO A 192 -0.62 7.10 -11.41
C PRO A 192 0.65 6.41 -11.93
N PRO A 193 1.33 5.61 -11.09
CA PRO A 193 2.33 4.65 -11.56
C PRO A 193 1.78 3.74 -12.67
N TYR A 194 2.65 3.27 -13.56
CA TYR A 194 2.25 2.45 -14.71
C TYR A 194 3.22 1.30 -14.95
N HIS A 195 2.87 0.37 -15.85
CA HIS A 195 3.60 -0.89 -16.07
C HIS A 195 3.88 -1.66 -14.78
N VAL A 196 2.91 -1.65 -13.86
CA VAL A 196 3.01 -2.35 -12.58
C VAL A 196 3.13 -3.85 -12.82
N ARG A 197 4.11 -4.48 -12.18
CA ARG A 197 4.42 -5.91 -12.26
C ARG A 197 4.67 -6.44 -10.86
N ALA A 198 4.31 -7.70 -10.63
CA ALA A 198 4.68 -8.40 -9.43
C ALA A 198 5.19 -9.81 -9.76
N THR A 199 6.18 -10.27 -9.00
CA THR A 199 6.78 -11.60 -9.14
C THR A 199 6.89 -12.23 -7.77
N ARG A 200 6.73 -13.55 -7.68
CA ARG A 200 6.79 -14.31 -6.43
C ARG A 200 8.01 -15.22 -6.39
N ALA A 201 8.70 -15.22 -5.25
CA ALA A 201 9.76 -16.16 -4.92
C ALA A 201 9.55 -16.66 -3.48
N GLY A 202 9.05 -17.89 -3.32
CA GLY A 202 8.55 -18.37 -2.03
C GLY A 202 7.44 -17.47 -1.50
N ASP A 203 7.56 -17.07 -0.24
CA ASP A 203 6.61 -16.16 0.41
C ASP A 203 6.92 -14.69 0.12
N THR A 204 7.91 -14.36 -0.71
CA THR A 204 8.24 -12.96 -1.02
C THR A 204 7.65 -12.56 -2.36
N VAL A 205 6.84 -11.50 -2.37
CA VAL A 205 6.35 -10.84 -3.57
C VAL A 205 7.16 -9.56 -3.80
N THR A 206 7.80 -9.46 -4.97
CA THR A 206 8.52 -8.26 -5.40
C THR A 206 7.68 -7.54 -6.45
N ILE A 207 7.41 -6.27 -6.17
CA ILE A 207 6.53 -5.40 -6.94
C ILE A 207 7.40 -4.31 -7.55
N THR A 208 7.26 -4.07 -8.84
CA THR A 208 7.99 -3.04 -9.60
C THR A 208 7.04 -2.25 -10.49
N TRP A 209 7.35 -0.99 -10.75
CA TRP A 209 6.54 -0.13 -11.60
C TRP A 209 7.42 0.91 -12.31
N ASP A 210 6.82 1.66 -13.23
CA ASP A 210 7.35 2.90 -13.76
C ASP A 210 6.58 4.08 -13.18
N ALA A 211 7.22 5.25 -13.07
CA ALA A 211 6.57 6.47 -12.62
C ALA A 211 7.25 7.71 -13.17
N GLN A 212 6.46 8.77 -13.34
CA GLN A 212 6.98 10.08 -13.72
C GLN A 212 7.94 10.61 -12.63
N PRO A 213 9.06 11.26 -13.01
CA PRO A 213 9.88 11.98 -12.06
C PRO A 213 9.09 13.16 -11.48
N LEU A 214 9.23 13.38 -10.18
CA LEU A 214 8.70 14.59 -9.55
C LEU A 214 9.54 15.79 -10.00
N ARG A 215 8.86 16.93 -10.16
CA ARG A 215 9.54 18.21 -10.37
C ARG A 215 10.24 18.62 -9.07
N ALA A 216 11.32 19.38 -9.20
CA ALA A 216 12.03 19.91 -8.04
C ALA A 216 11.08 20.68 -7.12
N GLY A 217 11.04 20.30 -5.84
CA GLY A 217 10.19 20.92 -4.82
C GLY A 217 8.77 20.38 -4.74
N ASP A 218 8.40 19.34 -5.51
CA ASP A 218 7.09 18.67 -5.36
C ASP A 218 7.14 17.45 -4.42
N GLU A 219 8.33 17.05 -3.98
CA GLU A 219 8.50 16.13 -2.85
C GLU A 219 8.03 16.80 -1.54
N GLU A 220 7.46 16.02 -0.63
CA GLU A 220 7.11 16.49 0.72
C GLU A 220 8.35 16.93 1.51
N ASP A 221 9.36 16.06 1.49
CA ASP A 221 10.67 16.23 2.10
C ASP A 221 11.67 15.35 1.31
N PRO A 222 12.96 15.73 1.18
CA PRO A 222 13.96 14.93 0.48
C PRO A 222 14.18 13.52 1.05
N GLN A 223 13.69 13.24 2.27
CA GLN A 223 13.75 11.93 2.93
C GLN A 223 12.38 11.26 3.07
N SER A 224 11.31 11.86 2.52
CA SER A 224 10.01 11.22 2.45
C SER A 224 9.99 10.12 1.39
N PRO A 225 9.25 9.02 1.61
CA PRO A 225 9.07 7.99 0.59
C PRO A 225 8.35 8.59 -0.62
N ARG A 226 8.83 8.27 -1.81
CA ARG A 226 8.24 8.73 -3.07
C ARG A 226 6.96 7.98 -3.44
N PHE A 227 6.82 6.76 -2.92
CA PHE A 227 5.66 5.91 -3.16
C PHE A 227 5.12 5.33 -1.86
N VAL A 228 3.80 5.21 -1.83
CA VAL A 228 3.10 4.41 -0.82
C VAL A 228 2.53 3.19 -1.54
N VAL A 229 2.91 2.01 -1.07
CA VAL A 229 2.39 0.74 -1.58
C VAL A 229 1.48 0.16 -0.53
N GLU A 230 0.21 0.01 -0.86
CA GLU A 230 -0.80 -0.59 -0.01
C GLU A 230 -0.97 -2.04 -0.41
N THR A 231 -0.75 -2.94 0.55
CA THR A 231 -0.90 -4.37 0.29
C THR A 231 -1.80 -5.00 1.34
N TRP A 232 -2.57 -5.99 0.91
CA TRP A 232 -3.37 -6.85 1.75
C TRP A 232 -2.82 -8.24 1.54
N VAL A 233 -1.94 -8.65 2.45
CA VAL A 233 -1.14 -9.87 2.32
C VAL A 233 -1.53 -10.87 3.38
N CYS A 234 -1.35 -12.15 3.06
CA CYS A 234 -1.65 -13.21 3.98
C CYS A 234 -0.55 -13.34 5.04
N ARG A 235 -0.98 -13.33 6.30
CA ARG A 235 -0.17 -13.59 7.49
C ARG A 235 -0.96 -14.42 8.47
N ASP A 236 -0.41 -15.53 8.91
CA ASP A 236 -1.05 -16.38 9.92
C ASP A 236 -2.50 -16.77 9.54
N GLY A 237 -2.74 -17.01 8.25
CA GLY A 237 -4.07 -17.37 7.71
C GLY A 237 -5.09 -16.23 7.65
N ARG A 238 -4.66 -14.97 7.81
CA ARG A 238 -5.51 -13.77 7.68
C ARG A 238 -4.92 -12.77 6.69
N ILE A 239 -5.80 -12.10 5.94
CA ILE A 239 -5.41 -10.96 5.12
C ILE A 239 -5.22 -9.74 6.03
N LEU A 240 -4.02 -9.17 6.02
CA LEU A 240 -3.66 -7.99 6.82
C LEU A 240 -3.25 -6.83 5.94
N PHE A 241 -3.80 -5.66 6.25
CA PHE A 241 -3.36 -4.42 5.63
C PHE A 241 -1.92 -4.06 6.05
N THR A 242 -1.01 -4.06 5.08
CA THR A 242 0.43 -3.84 5.24
C THR A 242 0.89 -2.73 4.29
N PRO A 243 0.87 -1.46 4.73
CA PRO A 243 1.38 -0.36 3.92
C PRO A 243 2.91 -0.31 3.98
N LEU A 244 3.54 0.01 2.86
CA LEU A 244 4.99 0.04 2.69
C LEU A 244 5.42 1.39 2.12
N ALA A 245 6.58 1.87 2.59
CA ALA A 245 7.27 3.01 2.00
C ALA A 245 8.22 2.50 0.90
N ALA A 246 8.22 3.15 -0.26
CA ALA A 246 9.23 2.90 -1.28
C ALA A 246 9.85 4.22 -1.78
N TYR A 247 11.18 4.28 -1.79
CA TYR A 247 11.97 5.42 -2.27
C TYR A 247 12.31 5.30 -3.75
N TYR A 248 12.31 4.07 -4.25
CA TYR A 248 12.55 3.68 -5.63
C TYR A 248 11.31 2.91 -6.13
N PRO A 249 11.15 2.71 -7.45
CA PRO A 249 9.95 2.07 -7.99
C PRO A 249 10.00 0.53 -7.89
N VAL A 250 10.33 0.05 -6.69
CA VAL A 250 10.42 -1.35 -6.30
C VAL A 250 10.16 -1.49 -4.80
N VAL A 251 9.42 -2.53 -4.42
CA VAL A 251 9.29 -2.96 -3.02
C VAL A 251 9.14 -4.47 -2.95
N SER A 252 9.52 -5.07 -1.83
CA SER A 252 9.22 -6.47 -1.54
C SER A 252 8.37 -6.56 -0.27
N VAL A 253 7.42 -7.48 -0.29
CA VAL A 253 6.54 -7.78 0.85
C VAL A 253 6.46 -9.29 1.02
N ILE A 254 6.38 -9.75 2.26
CA ILE A 254 6.08 -11.16 2.51
C ILE A 254 4.58 -11.38 2.22
N ASP A 255 4.18 -12.55 1.76
CA ASP A 255 2.82 -12.97 1.49
C ASP A 255 2.76 -14.50 1.59
N GLU A 256 2.33 -14.98 2.76
CA GLU A 256 2.32 -16.40 3.10
C GLU A 256 1.17 -17.12 2.37
N PRO A 257 1.25 -18.45 2.16
CA PRO A 257 0.08 -19.20 1.72
C PRO A 257 -0.95 -19.37 2.84
N GLY A 258 -2.19 -19.76 2.49
CA GLY A 258 -3.16 -20.29 3.46
C GLY A 258 -4.34 -19.37 3.81
N CYS A 259 -4.39 -18.15 3.27
CA CYS A 259 -5.58 -17.31 3.37
C CYS A 259 -6.67 -17.76 2.38
N ALA A 260 -7.93 -17.62 2.79
CA ALA A 260 -9.08 -17.93 1.93
C ALA A 260 -9.32 -16.85 0.87
N GLU A 261 -9.07 -15.59 1.22
CA GLU A 261 -9.16 -14.46 0.31
C GLU A 261 -7.81 -14.23 -0.39
N PRO A 262 -7.81 -13.82 -1.66
CA PRO A 262 -6.58 -13.54 -2.38
C PRO A 262 -5.92 -12.26 -1.89
N SER A 263 -4.60 -12.31 -1.74
CA SER A 263 -3.78 -11.14 -1.52
C SER A 263 -3.85 -10.20 -2.72
N HIS A 264 -3.75 -8.90 -2.47
CA HIS A 264 -3.82 -7.87 -3.49
C HIS A 264 -3.11 -6.59 -3.01
N GLY A 265 -2.98 -5.62 -3.89
CA GLY A 265 -2.42 -4.34 -3.51
C GLY A 265 -2.45 -3.31 -4.62
N ARG A 266 -2.05 -2.11 -4.26
CA ARG A 266 -2.02 -0.94 -5.13
C ARG A 266 -0.89 0.00 -4.76
N VAL A 267 -0.43 0.79 -5.72
CA VAL A 267 0.66 1.75 -5.53
C VAL A 267 0.21 3.17 -5.84
N PHE A 268 0.67 4.12 -5.03
CA PHE A 268 0.50 5.55 -5.19
C PHE A 268 1.85 6.23 -5.35
N LEU A 269 1.93 7.21 -6.25
CA LEU A 269 3.01 8.21 -6.24
C LEU A 269 2.60 9.32 -5.27
N ALA A 270 3.45 9.63 -4.29
CA ALA A 270 3.21 10.70 -3.32
C ALA A 270 3.94 11.98 -3.76
N GLU A 271 3.24 13.10 -3.67
CA GLU A 271 3.79 14.44 -3.83
C GLU A 271 3.16 15.37 -2.78
N LYS A 272 3.74 16.55 -2.54
CA LYS A 272 3.39 17.40 -1.38
C LYS A 272 1.90 17.76 -1.25
N HIS A 273 1.11 17.73 -2.32
CA HIS A 273 -0.33 18.01 -2.27
C HIS A 273 -1.23 16.76 -2.16
N GLY A 274 -0.69 15.54 -2.34
CA GLY A 274 -1.48 14.32 -2.30
C GLY A 274 -0.86 13.14 -3.05
N TYR A 275 -1.73 12.26 -3.52
CA TYR A 275 -1.35 10.98 -4.11
C TYR A 275 -1.90 10.86 -5.54
N ALA A 276 -1.02 10.53 -6.48
CA ALA A 276 -1.42 10.12 -7.82
C ALA A 276 -1.55 8.59 -7.87
N GLY A 277 -2.75 8.11 -8.17
CA GLY A 277 -3.11 6.70 -8.09
C GLY A 277 -4.54 6.47 -7.60
N PRO A 278 -4.89 5.22 -7.27
CA PRO A 278 -4.01 4.05 -7.26
C PRO A 278 -3.67 3.51 -8.66
N ALA A 279 -2.56 2.77 -8.75
CA ALA A 279 -2.35 1.77 -9.79
C ALA A 279 -2.43 0.38 -9.17
N GLU A 280 -3.33 -0.47 -9.65
CA GLU A 280 -3.54 -1.82 -9.14
C GLU A 280 -2.35 -2.73 -9.47
N ILE A 281 -1.99 -3.60 -8.52
CA ILE A 281 -0.89 -4.54 -8.67
C ILE A 281 -1.47 -5.87 -9.18
N PRO A 282 -0.99 -6.39 -10.33
CA PRO A 282 -1.37 -7.73 -10.78
C PRO A 282 -0.69 -8.78 -9.88
N TRP A 283 -1.39 -9.17 -8.81
CA TRP A 283 -0.82 -10.04 -7.77
C TRP A 283 -0.51 -11.45 -8.32
N PRO A 284 0.66 -12.04 -7.99
CA PRO A 284 1.12 -13.32 -8.53
C PRO A 284 0.74 -14.54 -7.68
#